data_AF-A0A7W9WC82-F1
#
_entry.id   AF-A0A7W9WC82-F1
#
_cell.length_a   1.000
_cell.length_b   1.000
_cell.length_c   1.000
_cell.angle_alpha   90.00
_cell.angle_beta   90.00
_cell.angle_gamma   90.00
#
_symmetry.space_group_name_H-M   'P 1'
#
loop_
_entity.id
_entity.type
_entity.pdbx_description
1 polymer ?
#
loop_
_entity_poly.entity_id
_entity_poly.type
_entity_poly.pdbx_seq_one_letter_code
_entity_poly.pdbx_strand_id
1 'polypeptide(L)' 'MTRSRKLGFLVYQPTEESFFDLFEQLRADRLIP' A
#
# COMPACT_ATOMS: atom_id res chain seq x y z
N MET A 1 -7.07 0.51 -13.38
CA MET A 1 -6.82 -0.94 -13.14
C MET A 1 -7.29 -1.89 -14.24
N THR A 2 -8.12 -1.49 -15.22
CA THR A 2 -8.69 -2.42 -16.22
C THR A 2 -7.64 -3.09 -17.13
N ARG A 3 -6.62 -2.34 -17.59
CA ARG A 3 -5.53 -2.88 -18.42
C ARG A 3 -4.54 -3.72 -17.60
N SER A 4 -4.16 -3.27 -16.40
CA SER A 4 -3.26 -4.00 -15.50
C SER A 4 -3.81 -5.36 -15.08
N ARG A 5 -5.12 -5.43 -14.75
CA ARG A 5 -5.80 -6.69 -14.42
C ARG A 5 -5.81 -7.68 -15.58
N LYS A 6 -6.02 -7.22 -16.82
CA LYS A 6 -5.95 -8.06 -18.03
C LYS A 6 -4.56 -8.62 -18.31
N LEU A 7 -3.52 -7.93 -17.87
CA LEU A 7 -2.12 -8.34 -18.01
C LEU A 7 -1.62 -9.19 -16.82
N GLY A 8 -2.52 -9.62 -15.93
CA GLY A 8 -2.18 -10.48 -14.79
C GLY A 8 -1.71 -9.75 -13.53
N PHE A 9 -1.67 -8.41 -13.53
CA PHE A 9 -1.38 -7.62 -12.34
C PHE A 9 -2.64 -7.50 -11.48
N LEU A 10 -2.89 -8.55 -10.69
CA LEU A 10 -4.05 -8.69 -9.81
C LEU A 10 -3.80 -8.18 -8.38
N VAL A 11 -2.53 -7.97 -8.01
CA VAL A 11 -2.17 -7.42 -6.70
C VAL A 11 -2.68 -5.99 -6.61
N TYR A 12 -3.49 -5.74 -5.59
CA TYR A 12 -4.04 -4.44 -5.28
C TYR A 12 -4.16 -4.34 -3.76
N GLN A 13 -3.74 -3.21 -3.22
CA GLN A 13 -3.93 -2.87 -1.82
C GLN A 13 -5.00 -1.78 -1.73
N PRO A 14 -6.01 -1.93 -0.86
CA PRO A 14 -6.97 -0.87 -0.58
C PRO A 14 -6.26 0.40 -0.10
N THR A 15 -6.72 1.57 -0.56
CA THR A 15 -6.13 2.86 -0.19
C THR A 15 -6.17 3.11 1.32
N GLU A 16 -7.26 2.73 1.98
CA GLU A 16 -7.43 2.92 3.42
C GLU A 16 -6.40 2.10 4.22
N GLU A 17 -6.24 0.82 3.90
CA GLU A 17 -5.22 -0.05 4.52
C GLU A 17 -3.81 0.48 4.25
N SER A 18 -3.52 0.84 2.99
CA SER A 18 -2.20 1.36 2.60
C SER A 18 -1.81 2.66 3.33
N PHE A 19 -2.80 3.46 3.73
CA PHE A 19 -2.55 4.69 4.48
C PHE A 19 -2.01 4.37 5.88
N PHE A 20 -2.63 3.46 6.62
CA PHE A 20 -2.20 3.09 7.96
C PHE A 20 -0.89 2.28 7.95
N ASP A 21 -0.72 1.39 6.97
CA ASP A 21 0.51 0.61 6.80
C ASP A 21 1.74 1.52 6.63
N LEU A 22 1.58 2.65 5.94
CA LEU A 22 2.64 3.65 5.80
C LEU A 22 3.07 4.22 7.17
N PHE A 23 2.12 4.57 8.05
CA PHE A 23 2.46 5.14 9.36
C PHE A 23 3.15 4.11 10.25
N GLU A 24 2.71 2.85 10.21
CA GLU A 24 3.37 1.78 10.95
C GLU A 24 4.81 1.58 10.48
N GLN A 25 5.05 1.61 9.15
CA GLN A 25 6.40 1.55 8.61
C GLN A 25 7.25 2.77 9.01
N LEU A 26 6.70 3.98 8.92
CA LEU A 26 7.40 5.20 9.32
C LEU A 26 7.76 5.22 10.82
N ARG A 27 6.90 4.65 11.68
CA ARG A 27 7.18 4.47 13.11
C ARG A 27 8.26 3.42 13.35
N ALA A 28 8.20 2.29 12.64
CA ALA A 28 9.23 1.24 12.71
C ALA A 28 10.61 1.79 12.32
N ASP A 29 10.64 2.64 11.28
CA ASP A 29 11.84 3.33 10.80
C ASP A 29 12.24 4.53 11.68
N ARG A 30 11.46 4.83 12.74
CA ARG A 30 11.66 5.94 13.70
C ARG A 30 11.74 7.32 13.03
N LEU A 31 11.11 7.46 11.87
CA LEU A 31 11.02 8.73 11.14
C LEU A 31 9.95 9.65 11.71
N ILE A 32 8.92 9.06 12.34
CA ILE A 32 7.87 9.76 13.07
C ILE A 32 7.74 9.18 14.49
N PRO A 33 7.22 9.96 15.46
CA PRO A 33 7.01 9.50 16.84
C PRO A 33 6.00 8.35 17.00
#